data_AF-A0A7D5QXN5-F1
#
_entry.id   AF-A0A7D5QXN5-F1
#
_cell.length_a   1.000
_cell.length_b   1.000
_cell.length_c   1.000
_cell.angle_alpha   90.00
_cell.angle_beta   90.00
_cell.angle_gamma   90.00
#
_symmetry.space_group_name_H-M   'P 1'
#
loop_
_entity.id
_entity.type
_entity.pdbx_description
1 polymer ?
#
loop_
_entity_poly.entity_id
_entity_poly.type
_entity_poly.pdbx_seq_one_letter_code
_entity_poly.pdbx_strand_id
1 'polypeptide(L)'
;MKSNLISKSETSSLLKTVSERWGIEIPKMKNVKVHQILDDAQIITGDGIKILKVEDDYLPFLSETEMLKKFPAVTVDMGAVKFMCKGANLMRPGIKEFGEFEKDKLVCIVEESQHKFLAVGKSLVSSSELESMEKGEVIKNIHYISDRFWETGKTIYD
;
A
#
# COMPACT_ATOMS: atom_id res chain seq x y z
N MET A 1 -12.14 -17.17 4.13
CA MET A 1 -10.73 -17.02 3.75
C MET A 1 -10.12 -18.40 3.56
N LYS A 2 -9.55 -18.70 2.39
CA LYS A 2 -8.76 -19.92 2.15
C LYS A 2 -7.29 -19.57 2.16
N SER A 3 -6.46 -20.38 2.80
CA SER A 3 -5.03 -20.11 2.97
C SER A 3 -4.24 -21.31 2.45
N ASN A 4 -3.27 -21.08 1.56
CA ASN A 4 -2.43 -22.14 1.02
C ASN A 4 -0.96 -21.74 1.01
N LEU A 5 -0.09 -22.69 1.33
CA LEU A 5 1.34 -22.56 1.06
C LEU A 5 1.56 -22.68 -0.45
N ILE A 6 2.32 -21.77 -1.05
CA ILE A 6 2.64 -21.84 -2.49
C ILE A 6 3.97 -22.56 -2.73
N SER A 7 4.14 -23.11 -3.93
CA SER A 7 5.36 -23.81 -4.30
C SER A 7 6.58 -22.88 -4.34
N LYS A 8 7.79 -23.47 -4.37
CA LYS A 8 9.05 -22.70 -4.46
C LYS A 8 9.14 -21.88 -5.75
N SER A 9 8.67 -22.43 -6.88
CA SER A 9 8.66 -21.75 -8.18
C SER A 9 7.68 -20.58 -8.17
N GLU A 10 6.47 -20.78 -7.63
CA GLU A 10 5.48 -19.70 -7.48
C GLU A 10 5.97 -18.61 -6.55
N THR A 11 6.56 -18.98 -5.40
CA THR A 11 7.19 -18.04 -4.46
C THR A 11 8.23 -17.18 -5.17
N SER A 12 9.13 -17.81 -5.93
CA SER A 12 10.21 -17.10 -6.63
C SER A 12 9.66 -16.15 -7.70
N SER A 13 8.65 -16.57 -8.46
CA SER A 13 8.02 -15.74 -9.49
C SER A 13 7.27 -14.55 -8.88
N LEU A 14 6.54 -14.78 -7.78
CA LEU A 14 5.77 -13.75 -7.09
C LEU A 14 6.70 -12.68 -6.51
N LEU A 15 7.71 -13.08 -5.73
CA LEU A 15 8.61 -12.12 -5.09
C LEU A 15 9.44 -11.34 -6.12
N LYS A 16 9.81 -11.98 -7.24
CA LYS A 16 10.46 -11.28 -8.36
C LYS A 16 9.54 -10.20 -8.94
N THR A 17 8.27 -10.55 -9.20
CA THR A 17 7.27 -9.60 -9.73
C THR A 17 7.06 -8.42 -8.79
N VAL A 18 6.94 -8.69 -7.49
CA VAL A 18 6.76 -7.64 -6.47
C VAL A 18 8.00 -6.75 -6.40
N SER A 19 9.19 -7.34 -6.41
CA SER A 19 10.46 -6.61 -6.37
C SER A 19 10.62 -5.68 -7.58
N GLU A 20 10.31 -6.16 -8.79
CA GLU A 20 10.35 -5.37 -10.02
C GLU A 20 9.35 -4.21 -9.99
N ARG A 21 8.11 -4.46 -9.53
CA ARG A 21 7.06 -3.44 -9.45
C ARG A 21 7.35 -2.37 -8.39
N TRP A 22 7.96 -2.76 -7.29
CA TRP A 22 8.32 -1.84 -6.21
C TRP A 22 9.63 -1.10 -6.48
N GLY A 23 10.50 -1.63 -7.34
CA GLY A 23 11.88 -1.16 -7.45
C GLY A 23 12.67 -1.39 -6.16
N ILE A 24 12.23 -2.32 -5.31
CA ILE A 24 12.83 -2.65 -4.01
C ILE A 24 13.23 -4.11 -4.04
N GLU A 25 14.48 -4.40 -3.67
CA GLU A 25 14.94 -5.79 -3.55
C GLU A 25 14.22 -6.50 -2.39
N ILE A 26 13.60 -7.64 -2.69
CA ILE A 26 12.95 -8.49 -1.69
C ILE A 26 13.80 -9.75 -1.51
N PRO A 27 14.23 -10.08 -0.27
CA PRO A 27 14.98 -11.29 0.01
C PRO A 27 14.23 -12.55 -0.45
N LYS A 28 14.99 -13.54 -0.92
CA LYS A 28 14.43 -14.87 -1.16
C LYS A 28 13.97 -15.47 0.16
N MET A 29 12.75 -15.96 0.17
CA MET A 29 12.16 -16.62 1.35
C MET A 29 11.46 -17.92 0.95
N LYS A 30 11.23 -18.75 1.96
CA LYS A 30 10.46 -20.00 1.86
C LYS A 30 9.18 -19.82 2.64
N ASN A 31 8.26 -20.77 2.47
CA ASN A 31 7.01 -20.86 3.24
C ASN A 31 6.08 -19.64 3.08
N VAL A 32 6.04 -19.06 1.88
CA VAL A 32 5.07 -18.00 1.56
C VAL A 32 3.66 -18.60 1.54
N LYS A 33 2.74 -17.98 2.27
CA LYS A 33 1.32 -18.34 2.31
C LYS A 33 0.52 -17.29 1.55
N VAL A 34 -0.49 -17.75 0.80
CA VAL A 34 -1.46 -16.88 0.12
C VAL A 34 -2.82 -17.10 0.77
N HIS A 35 -3.42 -16.00 1.22
CA HIS A 35 -4.73 -15.93 1.86
C HIS A 35 -5.71 -15.27 0.91
N GLN A 36 -6.61 -16.04 0.30
CA GLN A 36 -7.66 -15.52 -0.58
C GLN A 36 -8.73 -14.81 0.25
N ILE A 37 -8.94 -13.52 0.00
CA ILE A 37 -9.89 -12.67 0.72
C ILE A 37 -11.18 -12.46 -0.10
N LEU A 38 -11.03 -12.05 -1.36
CA LEU A 38 -12.08 -11.86 -2.37
C LEU A 38 -11.63 -12.49 -3.68
N ASP A 39 -12.44 -12.51 -4.74
CA ASP A 39 -12.02 -13.09 -6.03
C ASP A 39 -10.80 -12.38 -6.64
N ASP A 40 -10.70 -11.08 -6.41
CA ASP A 40 -9.66 -10.18 -6.92
C ASP A 40 -8.63 -9.75 -5.86
N ALA A 41 -8.75 -10.21 -4.61
CA ALA A 41 -7.90 -9.75 -3.51
C ALA A 41 -7.31 -10.89 -2.66
N GLN A 42 -6.00 -10.80 -2.42
CA GLN A 42 -5.22 -11.78 -1.66
C GLN A 42 -4.28 -11.07 -0.68
N ILE A 43 -4.09 -11.64 0.51
CA ILE A 43 -3.00 -11.27 1.42
C ILE A 43 -1.92 -12.34 1.31
N ILE A 44 -0.69 -11.94 1.06
CA ILE A 44 0.47 -12.82 0.95
C ILE A 44 1.35 -12.57 2.16
N THR A 45 1.71 -13.62 2.89
CA THR A 45 2.59 -13.54 4.07
C THR A 45 3.83 -14.41 3.88
N GLY A 46 4.95 -13.91 4.39
CA GLY A 46 6.22 -14.61 4.45
C GLY A 46 7.07 -14.03 5.57
N ASP A 47 8.25 -14.60 5.77
CA ASP A 47 9.17 -14.18 6.82
C ASP A 47 9.49 -12.68 6.70
N GLY A 48 8.97 -11.88 7.64
CA GLY A 48 9.14 -10.43 7.70
C GLY A 48 8.49 -9.66 6.54
N ILE A 49 7.47 -10.21 5.86
CA ILE A 49 6.75 -9.49 4.82
C ILE A 49 5.25 -9.83 4.78
N LYS A 50 4.44 -8.79 4.60
CA LYS A 50 3.01 -8.91 4.31
C LYS A 50 2.66 -8.01 3.13
N ILE A 51 2.07 -8.60 2.10
CA ILE A 51 1.73 -7.93 0.83
C ILE A 51 0.24 -8.10 0.60
N LEU A 52 -0.44 -7.01 0.25
CA LEU A 52 -1.80 -7.06 -0.27
C LEU A 52 -1.75 -7.04 -1.79
N LYS A 53 -2.34 -8.03 -2.44
CA LYS A 53 -2.63 -8.00 -3.88
C LYS A 53 -4.10 -7.64 -4.07
N VAL A 54 -4.39 -6.59 -4.83
CA VAL A 54 -5.75 -6.22 -5.26
C VAL A 54 -5.71 -6.04 -6.77
N GLU A 55 -6.56 -6.76 -7.50
CA GLU A 55 -6.51 -6.84 -8.96
C GLU A 55 -5.08 -7.19 -9.42
N ASP A 56 -4.43 -6.26 -10.12
CA ASP A 56 -3.06 -6.38 -10.59
C ASP A 56 -2.04 -5.69 -9.68
N ASP A 57 -2.43 -4.83 -8.75
CA ASP A 57 -1.50 -4.08 -7.91
C ASP A 57 -1.05 -4.88 -6.68
N TYR A 58 0.22 -4.73 -6.30
CA TYR A 58 0.82 -5.32 -5.10
C TYR A 58 1.23 -4.18 -4.16
N LEU A 59 0.62 -4.12 -2.98
CA LEU A 59 0.83 -3.06 -2.01
C LEU A 59 1.55 -3.62 -0.78
N PRO A 60 2.53 -2.88 -0.20
CA PRO A 60 3.00 -3.19 1.14
C PRO A 60 1.81 -3.10 2.10
N PHE A 61 1.66 -4.09 2.98
CA PHE A 61 0.57 -4.07 3.95
C PHE A 61 0.82 -2.98 5.01
N LEU A 62 -0.23 -2.34 5.52
CA LEU A 62 -0.09 -1.20 6.43
C LEU A 62 0.61 -1.51 7.78
N SER A 63 0.77 -2.80 8.11
CA SER A 63 1.55 -3.22 9.30
C SER A 63 3.06 -3.20 9.07
N GLU A 64 3.52 -3.20 7.81
CA GLU A 64 4.92 -3.30 7.44
C GLU A 64 5.59 -1.93 7.37
N THR A 65 5.65 -1.23 8.51
CA THR A 65 6.12 0.17 8.57
C THR A 65 7.54 0.38 8.02
N GLU A 66 8.46 -0.56 8.25
CA GLU A 66 9.82 -0.48 7.69
C GLU A 66 9.85 -0.66 6.17
N MET A 67 8.89 -1.41 5.61
CA MET A 67 8.72 -1.51 4.15
C MET A 67 8.09 -0.24 3.60
N LEU A 68 7.05 0.30 4.26
CA LEU A 68 6.34 1.51 3.84
C LEU A 68 7.27 2.73 3.76
N LYS A 69 8.24 2.87 4.67
CA LYS A 69 9.26 3.94 4.63
C LYS A 69 10.11 3.97 3.36
N LYS A 70 10.13 2.89 2.57
CA LYS A 70 10.87 2.81 1.30
C LYS A 70 10.07 3.34 0.12
N PHE A 71 8.78 3.65 0.29
CA PHE A 71 7.92 4.23 -0.73
C PHE A 71 7.85 5.74 -0.59
N PRO A 72 7.61 6.48 -1.68
CA PRO A 72 7.28 7.89 -1.59
C PRO A 72 6.00 8.08 -0.76
N ALA A 73 5.89 9.22 -0.09
CA ALA A 73 4.77 9.51 0.79
C ALA A 73 4.26 10.93 0.61
N VAL A 74 2.98 11.12 0.95
CA VAL A 74 2.35 12.42 1.14
C VAL A 74 1.86 12.56 2.57
N THR A 75 2.09 13.73 3.16
CA THR A 75 1.60 14.10 4.48
C THR A 75 0.29 14.86 4.33
N VAL A 76 -0.74 14.40 5.04
CA VAL A 76 -2.08 14.99 5.03
C VAL A 76 -2.39 15.70 6.34
N ASP A 77 -3.26 16.69 6.25
CA ASP A 77 -3.75 17.39 7.43
C ASP A 77 -4.71 16.56 8.28
N MET A 78 -4.89 16.97 9.53
CA MET A 78 -5.80 16.30 10.46
C MET A 78 -7.26 16.27 9.99
N GLY A 79 -7.69 17.20 9.13
CA GLY A 79 -9.03 17.23 8.55
C GLY A 79 -9.26 16.09 7.55
N ALA A 80 -8.23 15.71 6.80
CA ALA A 80 -8.27 14.63 5.82
C ALA A 80 -8.30 13.23 6.47
N VAL A 81 -7.69 13.06 7.66
CA VAL A 81 -7.51 11.76 8.33
C VAL A 81 -8.80 10.95 8.43
N LYS A 82 -9.89 11.58 8.89
CA LYS A 82 -11.20 10.90 9.05
C LYS A 82 -11.74 10.34 7.73
N PHE A 83 -11.49 11.04 6.62
CA PHE A 83 -11.94 10.61 5.29
C PHE A 83 -11.04 9.52 4.74
N MET A 84 -9.73 9.62 4.96
CA MET A 84 -8.77 8.58 4.57
C MET A 84 -9.06 7.24 5.24
N CYS A 85 -9.35 7.24 6.54
CA CYS A 85 -9.76 6.04 7.28
C CYS A 85 -11.14 5.50 6.85
N LYS A 86 -11.86 6.20 5.96
CA LYS A 86 -13.15 5.76 5.39
C LYS A 86 -13.04 5.36 3.93
N GLY A 87 -11.83 5.31 3.37
CA GLY A 87 -11.60 4.89 1.99
C GLY A 87 -11.82 5.99 0.95
N ALA A 88 -11.87 7.26 1.36
CA ALA A 88 -11.88 8.35 0.38
C ALA A 88 -10.56 8.39 -0.39
N ASN A 89 -10.62 8.81 -1.66
CA ASN A 89 -9.45 9.19 -2.42
C ASN A 89 -8.85 10.48 -1.84
N LEU A 90 -7.54 10.64 -2.01
CA LEU A 90 -6.86 11.82 -1.51
C LEU A 90 -6.98 12.98 -2.50
N MET A 91 -7.55 14.07 -2.02
CA MET A 91 -7.72 15.31 -2.78
C MET A 91 -6.60 16.29 -2.47
N ARG A 92 -6.21 17.08 -3.48
CA ARG A 92 -5.14 18.10 -3.37
C ARG A 92 -5.22 18.99 -2.13
N PRO A 93 -6.40 19.51 -1.71
CA PRO A 93 -6.47 20.43 -0.58
C PRO A 93 -6.06 19.82 0.76
N GLY A 94 -6.14 18.49 0.91
CA GLY A 94 -5.76 17.79 2.13
C GLY A 94 -4.26 17.48 2.25
N ILE A 95 -3.46 17.79 1.22
CA ILE A 95 -2.02 17.50 1.18
C ILE A 95 -1.24 18.70 1.69
N LYS A 96 -0.41 18.47 2.71
CA LYS A 96 0.48 19.47 3.32
C LYS A 96 1.89 19.40 2.76
N GLU A 97 2.42 18.19 2.66
CA GLU A 97 3.78 17.92 2.18
C GLU A 97 3.76 16.65 1.32
N PHE A 98 4.73 16.53 0.42
CA PHE A 98 4.86 15.35 -0.41
C PHE A 98 6.31 15.15 -0.85
N GLY A 99 6.72 13.88 -0.97
CA GLY A 99 7.96 13.49 -1.63
C GLY A 99 7.83 13.45 -3.15
N GLU A 100 8.93 13.13 -3.83
CA GLU A 100 8.94 12.97 -5.28
C GLU A 100 8.33 11.62 -5.69
N PHE A 101 7.43 11.64 -6.67
CA PHE A 101 6.85 10.43 -7.26
C PHE A 101 6.32 10.68 -8.67
N GLU A 102 6.29 9.62 -9.47
CA GLU A 102 5.68 9.62 -10.79
C GLU A 102 4.19 9.25 -10.70
N LYS A 103 3.46 9.53 -11.77
CA LYS A 103 2.09 9.04 -11.96
C LYS A 103 2.06 7.51 -12.03
N ASP A 104 0.94 6.92 -11.59
CA ASP A 104 0.70 5.47 -11.54
C ASP A 104 1.64 4.69 -10.61
N LYS A 105 2.34 5.37 -9.70
CA LYS A 105 3.19 4.76 -8.67
C LYS A 105 2.45 4.63 -7.34
N LEU A 106 2.91 3.67 -6.53
CA LEU A 106 2.40 3.53 -5.17
C LEU A 106 2.96 4.65 -4.29
N VAL A 107 2.07 5.25 -3.52
CA VAL A 107 2.38 6.36 -2.62
C VAL A 107 1.71 6.11 -1.27
N CYS A 108 2.48 6.26 -0.20
CA CYS A 108 1.99 6.17 1.16
C CYS A 108 1.33 7.48 1.59
N ILE A 109 0.30 7.39 2.43
CA ILE A 109 -0.42 8.54 2.96
C ILE A 109 -0.22 8.54 4.47
N VAL A 110 0.40 9.60 5.00
CA VAL A 110 0.74 9.75 6.43
C VAL A 110 0.07 10.99 7.01
N GLU A 111 -0.25 10.99 8.31
CA GLU A 111 -0.80 12.17 9.00
C GLU A 111 0.30 13.10 9.56
N GLU A 112 0.00 14.39 9.67
CA GLU A 112 0.97 15.45 10.04
C GLU A 112 1.41 15.47 11.52
N SER A 113 0.67 14.86 12.45
CA SER A 113 0.93 14.99 13.90
C SER A 113 1.90 13.94 14.44
N GLN A 114 1.74 12.67 14.06
CA GLN A 114 2.57 11.56 14.54
C GLN A 114 3.21 10.76 13.39
N HIS A 115 3.04 11.21 12.13
CA HIS A 115 3.55 10.57 10.92
C HIS A 115 3.14 9.09 10.79
N LYS A 116 1.94 8.73 11.27
CA LYS A 116 1.40 7.39 11.11
C LYS A 116 0.92 7.15 9.68
N PHE A 117 1.25 5.98 9.14
CA PHE A 117 0.71 5.49 7.87
C PHE A 117 -0.80 5.23 8.01
N LEU A 118 -1.59 5.92 7.19
CA LEU A 118 -3.04 5.79 7.14
C LEU A 118 -3.49 4.91 5.99
N ALA A 119 -2.81 5.01 4.85
CA ALA A 119 -3.20 4.36 3.62
C ALA A 119 -2.02 4.21 2.65
N VAL A 120 -2.20 3.32 1.69
CA VAL A 120 -1.38 3.18 0.48
C VAL A 120 -2.32 3.28 -0.71
N GLY A 121 -1.95 4.12 -1.66
CA GLY A 121 -2.73 4.33 -2.88
C GLY A 121 -1.84 4.46 -4.10
N LYS A 122 -2.48 4.69 -5.25
CA LYS A 122 -1.82 4.88 -6.54
C LYS A 122 -1.98 6.32 -6.99
N SER A 123 -0.87 6.97 -7.32
CA SER A 123 -0.85 8.36 -7.78
C SER A 123 -1.57 8.49 -9.13
N LEU A 124 -2.41 9.51 -9.26
CA LEU A 124 -3.11 9.84 -10.51
C LEU A 124 -2.39 10.94 -11.31
N VAL A 125 -1.45 11.61 -10.64
CA VAL A 125 -0.61 12.71 -11.13
C VAL A 125 0.82 12.50 -10.62
N SER A 126 1.81 13.17 -11.20
CA SER A 126 3.18 13.19 -10.67
C SER A 126 3.33 14.26 -9.58
N SER A 127 4.42 14.20 -8.80
CA SER A 127 4.76 15.26 -7.83
C SER A 127 4.94 16.63 -8.51
N SER A 128 5.50 16.67 -9.71
CA SER A 128 5.65 17.91 -10.50
C SER A 128 4.30 18.49 -10.94
N GLU A 129 3.35 17.65 -11.35
CA GLU A 129 1.99 18.12 -11.64
C GLU A 129 1.30 18.62 -10.35
N LEU A 130 1.43 17.85 -9.26
CA LEU A 130 0.88 18.14 -7.94
C LEU A 130 1.28 19.52 -7.38
N GLU A 131 2.53 19.95 -7.60
CA GLU A 131 3.02 21.28 -7.20
C GLU A 131 2.15 22.42 -7.73
N SER A 132 1.70 22.30 -8.98
CA SER A 132 0.91 23.33 -9.67
C SER A 132 -0.61 23.21 -9.46
N MET A 133 -1.07 22.13 -8.82
CA MET A 133 -2.49 21.87 -8.61
C MET A 133 -3.05 22.66 -7.43
N GLU A 134 -4.22 23.27 -7.62
CA GLU A 134 -5.01 23.87 -6.53
C GLU A 134 -6.12 22.94 -6.01
N LYS A 135 -6.64 22.06 -6.87
CA LYS A 135 -7.74 21.13 -6.58
C LYS A 135 -7.64 19.87 -7.45
N GLY A 136 -8.40 18.84 -7.09
CA GLY A 136 -8.47 17.59 -7.85
C GLY A 136 -8.07 16.38 -7.03
N GLU A 137 -8.32 15.20 -7.57
CA GLU A 137 -7.92 13.92 -6.98
C GLU A 137 -6.45 13.65 -7.32
N VAL A 138 -5.66 13.28 -6.32
CA VAL A 138 -4.20 13.10 -6.43
C VAL A 138 -3.80 11.64 -6.28
N ILE A 139 -4.42 10.94 -5.32
CA ILE A 139 -4.12 9.53 -5.06
C ILE A 139 -5.44 8.76 -4.96
N LYS A 140 -5.57 7.72 -5.78
CA LYS A 140 -6.62 6.71 -5.64
C LYS A 140 -6.27 5.83 -4.44
N ASN A 141 -7.12 5.83 -3.43
CA ASN A 141 -6.90 5.04 -2.21
C ASN A 141 -7.23 3.57 -2.48
N ILE A 142 -6.37 2.65 -2.04
CA ILE A 142 -6.50 1.21 -2.32
C ILE A 142 -6.50 0.40 -1.03
N HIS A 143 -5.58 0.71 -0.11
CA HIS A 143 -5.49 0.05 1.19
C HIS A 143 -5.41 1.10 2.29
N TYR A 144 -6.30 1.05 3.27
CA TYR A 144 -6.36 2.03 4.36
C TYR A 144 -6.68 1.38 5.71
N ILE A 145 -6.30 2.05 6.80
CA ILE A 145 -6.64 1.61 8.15
C ILE A 145 -8.16 1.47 8.28
N SER A 146 -8.60 0.36 8.88
CA SER A 146 -10.01 -0.06 9.05
C SER A 146 -10.72 -0.54 7.79
N ASP A 147 -10.04 -0.62 6.64
CA ASP A 147 -10.59 -1.36 5.51
C ASP A 147 -10.70 -2.86 5.82
N ARG A 148 -11.41 -3.59 4.96
CA ARG A 148 -11.60 -5.04 5.15
C ARG A 148 -10.30 -5.84 5.09
N PHE A 149 -9.30 -5.38 4.35
CA PHE A 149 -8.02 -6.07 4.23
C PHE A 149 -7.20 -5.91 5.51
N TRP A 150 -7.18 -4.71 6.08
CA TRP A 150 -6.62 -4.37 7.38
C TRP A 150 -7.25 -5.22 8.48
N GLU A 151 -8.59 -5.20 8.56
CA GLU A 151 -9.32 -5.98 9.57
C GLU A 151 -9.05 -7.48 9.43
N THR A 152 -9.00 -8.00 8.20
CA THR A 152 -8.67 -9.41 7.96
C THR A 152 -7.21 -9.73 8.28
N GLY A 153 -6.28 -8.86 7.91
CA GLY A 153 -4.84 -9.05 8.13
C GLY A 153 -4.43 -9.03 9.60
N LYS A 154 -5.23 -8.42 10.49
CA LYS A 154 -5.08 -8.55 11.96
C LYS A 154 -5.37 -9.95 12.48
N THR A 155 -6.12 -10.76 11.74
CA THR A 155 -6.43 -12.16 12.10
C THR A 155 -5.45 -13.16 11.50
N ILE A 156 -4.57 -12.71 10.60
CA ILE A 156 -3.51 -13.52 10.00
C ILE A 156 -2.25 -13.35 10.85
N TYR A 157 -2.00 -14.36 11.67
CA TYR A 157 -0.76 -14.52 12.43
C TYR A 157 0.19 -15.44 11.64
N ASP A 158 1.49 -15.21 11.79
CA ASP A 158 2.54 -15.99 11.11
C ASP A 158 2.57 -17.46 11.56
#